data_AF-A0A845CLE2-F1
#
_entry.id   AF-A0A845CLE2-F1
#
_cell.length_a   1.000
_cell.length_b   1.000
_cell.length_c   1.000
_cell.angle_alpha   90.00
_cell.angle_beta   90.00
_cell.angle_gamma   90.00
#
_symmetry.space_group_name_H-M   'P 1'
#
loop_
_entity.id
_entity.type
_entity.pdbx_description
1 polymer ?
#
loop_
_entity_poly.entity_id
_entity_poly.type
_entity_poly.pdbx_seq_one_letter_code
_entity_poly.pdbx_strand_id
1 'polypeptide(L)' 'MMNAQGPLKGIRVLDLSRILAGPFCTTMLSDLGAEIIKLESPGNGDETRTWGPPFKKGESAYFLGVNH' A
#
# COMPACT_ATOMS: atom_id res chain seq x y z
N MET A 1 -11.28 -6.78 14.84
CA MET A 1 -10.81 -5.41 14.58
C MET A 1 -9.43 -5.30 15.21
N MET A 2 -8.36 -5.22 14.41
CA MET A 2 -7.01 -5.08 14.97
C MET A 2 -6.82 -3.62 15.35
N ASN A 3 -6.86 -3.34 16.67
CA ASN A 3 -6.40 -2.08 17.23
C ASN A 3 -4.91 -1.95 16.91
N ALA A 4 -4.55 -1.20 15.86
CA ALA A 4 -3.15 -0.86 15.63
C ALA A 4 -2.71 0.18 16.69
N GLN A 5 -2.24 -0.31 17.85
CA GLN A 5 -1.46 0.48 18.80
C GLN A 5 -0.03 0.57 18.25
N GLY A 6 0.26 1.61 17.48
CA GLY A 6 1.61 1.99 17.04
C GLY A 6 1.87 3.48 17.22
N PRO A 7 3.12 3.95 17.10
CA PRO A 7 3.47 5.35 17.34
C PRO A 7 2.77 6.34 16.39
N LEU A 8 2.24 5.88 15.26
CA LEU A 8 1.48 6.70 14.30
C LEU A 8 -0.04 6.52 14.42
N LYS A 9 -0.54 5.91 15.50
CA LYS A 9 -1.97 5.74 15.73
C LYS A 9 -2.70 7.09 15.63
N GLY A 10 -3.76 7.12 14.82
CA GLY A 10 -4.61 8.29 14.61
C GLY A 10 -4.11 9.24 13.52
N ILE A 11 -2.95 8.97 12.94
CA ILE A 11 -2.48 9.67 11.73
C ILE A 11 -3.13 9.03 10.51
N ARG A 12 -3.65 9.86 9.61
CA ARG A 12 -4.14 9.49 8.28
C ARG A 12 -3.19 10.01 7.20
N VAL A 13 -2.80 9.16 6.27
CA VAL A 13 -1.89 9.49 5.17
C VAL A 13 -2.60 9.22 3.85
N LEU A 14 -2.63 10.22 2.98
CA LEU A 14 -3.05 10.05 1.59
C LEU A 14 -1.83 9.70 0.74
N ASP A 15 -1.78 8.47 0.24
CA ASP A 15 -0.70 7.95 -0.58
C ASP A 15 -1.03 8.09 -2.07
N LEU A 16 -0.33 8.99 -2.75
CA LEU A 16 -0.42 9.25 -4.19
C LEU A 16 0.75 8.61 -4.96
N SER A 17 1.58 7.84 -4.27
CA SER A 17 2.79 7.27 -4.82
C SER A 17 2.52 5.98 -5.60
N ARG A 18 3.52 5.62 -6.40
CA ARG A 18 3.43 4.50 -7.35
C ARG A 18 4.70 3.66 -7.30
N ILE A 19 4.59 2.45 -7.81
CA ILE A 19 5.71 1.53 -8.03
C ILE A 19 6.31 1.01 -6.72
N LEU A 20 7.38 1.62 -6.18
CA LEU A 20 8.16 1.02 -5.10
C LEU A 20 8.46 1.95 -3.95
N ALA A 21 9.20 3.03 -4.19
CA ALA A 21 9.78 3.81 -3.09
C ALA A 21 8.71 4.42 -2.17
N GLY A 22 7.64 4.95 -2.75
CA GLY A 22 6.53 5.51 -2.00
C GLY A 22 5.66 4.44 -1.31
N PRO A 23 5.17 3.41 -2.02
CA PRO A 23 4.40 2.33 -1.40
C PRO A 23 5.18 1.61 -0.28
N PHE A 24 6.49 1.44 -0.43
CA PHE A 24 7.36 0.91 0.62
C PHE A 24 7.40 1.81 1.85
N CYS A 25 7.53 3.13 1.67
CA CYS A 25 7.49 4.09 2.75
C CYS A 25 6.13 4.06 3.49
N THR A 26 5.02 4.11 2.76
CA THR A 26 3.68 4.15 3.34
C THR A 26 3.29 2.82 3.99
N THR A 27 3.80 1.70 3.49
CA THR A 27 3.74 0.40 4.17
C THR A 27 4.41 0.45 5.54
N MET A 28 5.61 1.02 5.65
CA MET A 28 6.27 1.19 6.96
C MET A 28 5.46 2.10 7.89
N LEU A 29 4.80 3.14 7.36
CA LEU A 29 3.91 4.00 8.17
C LEU A 29 2.66 3.22 8.65
N SER A 30 2.09 2.36 7.79
CA SER A 30 0.99 1.44 8.11
C SER A 30 1.38 0.49 9.25
N ASP A 31 2.57 -0.13 9.16
CA ASP A 31 3.11 -1.01 10.19
C ASP A 31 3.28 -0.29 11.54
N LEU A 32 3.57 1.03 11.50
CA LEU A 32 3.66 1.89 12.68
C LEU A 32 2.29 2.44 13.17
N GLY A 33 1.19 2.02 12.55
CA GLY A 33 -0.18 2.29 12.99
C GLY A 33 -0.88 3.47 12.32
N ALA A 34 -0.32 4.03 11.25
CA ALA A 34 -1.02 5.03 10.44
C ALA A 34 -2.12 4.39 9.58
N GLU A 35 -3.22 5.11 9.35
CA GLU A 35 -4.21 4.74 8.35
C GLU A 35 -3.76 5.27 6.99
N ILE A 36 -3.50 4.37 6.04
CA ILE A 36 -3.07 4.71 4.68
C ILE A 36 -4.25 4.63 3.72
N ILE A 37 -4.51 5.71 3.00
CA ILE A 37 -5.47 5.76 1.91
C ILE A 37 -4.67 5.89 0.62
N LYS A 38 -4.57 4.81 -0.15
CA LYS A 38 -3.94 4.84 -1.47
C LYS A 38 -4.93 5.42 -2.49
N LEU A 39 -4.55 6.53 -3.13
CA LEU A 39 -5.32 7.13 -4.21
C LEU A 39 -4.63 6.81 -5.53
N GLU A 40 -5.36 6.14 -6.42
CA GLU A 40 -4.83 5.69 -7.69
C GLU A 40 -5.62 6.29 -8.86
N SER A 41 -4.97 6.35 -10.02
CA SER A 41 -5.62 6.78 -11.26
C SER A 41 -6.79 5.84 -11.61
N PRO A 42 -7.96 6.39 -11.98
CA PRO A 42 -9.07 5.59 -12.50
C PRO A 42 -8.63 4.72 -13.69
N GLY A 43 -9.17 3.50 -13.75
CA GLY A 43 -8.86 2.53 -14.81
C GLY A 43 -7.62 1.71 -14.53
N ASN A 44 -6.43 2.31 -14.65
CA ASN A 44 -5.17 1.56 -14.64
C ASN A 44 -4.58 1.34 -13.23
N GLY A 45 -4.91 2.19 -12.27
CA GLY A 45 -4.29 2.13 -10.94
C GLY A 45 -2.77 2.35 -10.94
N ASP A 46 -2.11 1.77 -9.93
CA ASP A 46 -0.67 1.57 -9.86
C ASP A 46 -0.23 0.48 -10.86
N GLU A 47 0.80 0.75 -11.65
CA GLU A 47 1.32 -0.15 -12.68
C GLU A 47 1.66 -1.53 -12.12
N THR A 48 2.15 -1.56 -10.88
CA THR A 48 2.61 -2.80 -10.24
C THR A 48 1.50 -3.80 -10.01
N ARG A 49 0.21 -3.40 -10.04
CA ARG A 49 -0.95 -4.31 -9.96
C ARG A 49 -0.89 -5.44 -11.00
N THR A 50 -0.31 -5.15 -12.16
CA THR A 50 -0.21 -6.09 -13.30
C THR A 50 1.18 -6.68 -13.49
N TRP A 51 2.19 -6.17 -12.78
CA TRP A 51 3.57 -6.62 -12.92
C TRP A 51 3.80 -7.92 -12.16
N GLY A 52 3.69 -9.06 -12.83
CA GLY A 52 4.06 -10.37 -12.28
C GLY A 52 5.04 -11.10 -13.20
N PRO A 53 5.28 -12.40 -12.97
CA PRO A 53 4.80 -13.23 -11.85
C PRO A 53 5.59 -13.04 -10.53
N PRO A 54 5.09 -13.55 -9.37
CA PRO A 54 3.85 -14.31 -9.20
C PRO A 54 2.61 -13.46 -8.97
N PHE A 55 1.44 -14.04 -9.24
CA PHE A 55 0.13 -13.46 -8.93
C PHE A 55 -0.55 -14.23 -7.81
N LYS A 56 -1.20 -13.52 -6.88
CA LYS A 56 -2.01 -14.09 -5.81
C LYS A 56 -3.43 -13.54 -5.91
N LYS A 57 -4.40 -14.41 -6.20
CA LYS A 57 -5.82 -14.05 -6.40
C LYS A 57 -6.04 -12.92 -7.43
N GLY A 58 -5.25 -12.91 -8.50
CA GLY A 58 -5.36 -11.90 -9.56
C GLY A 58 -4.60 -10.59 -9.30
N GLU A 59 -4.00 -10.42 -8.12
CA GLU A 59 -3.14 -9.28 -7.80
C GLU A 59 -1.67 -9.67 -7.90
N SER A 60 -0.84 -8.77 -8.42
CA SER A 60 0.61 -8.96 -8.44
C SER A 60 1.18 -9.09 -7.02
N ALA A 61 2.09 -10.04 -6.82
CA ALA A 61 2.85 -10.13 -5.58
C ALA A 61 3.77 -8.91 -5.35
N TYR A 62 4.17 -8.21 -6.41
CA TYR A 62 4.89 -6.94 -6.31
C TYR A 62 4.00 -5.91 -5.61
N PHE A 63 2.80 -5.68 -6.16
CA PHE A 63 1.84 -4.73 -5.60
C PHE A 63 1.49 -5.08 -4.15
N LEU A 64 1.16 -6.36 -3.90
CA LEU A 64 0.79 -6.83 -2.57
C LEU A 64 1.92 -6.71 -1.54
N GLY A 65 3.18 -6.79 -1.97
CA GLY A 65 4.34 -6.73 -1.06
C GLY A 65 4.62 -5.35 -0.48
N VAL A 66 4.04 -4.30 -1.05
CA VAL A 66 4.25 -2.90 -0.65
C VAL A 66 2.95 -2.12 -0.52
N ASN A 67 1.80 -2.79 -0.35
CA ASN A 67 0.49 -2.17 -0.14
C ASN A 67 -0.40 -3.08 0.73
N HIS A 68 0.03 -3.41 1.95
CA HIS A 68 -0.68 -4.33 2.87
C HIS A 68 -1.32 -3.67 4.09
#